data_AF-A0A4V3AZS3-F1
#
_entry.id   AF-A0A4V3AZS3-F1
#
_cell.length_a   1.000
_cell.length_b   1.000
_cell.length_c   1.000
_cell.angle_alpha   90.00
_cell.angle_beta   90.00
_cell.angle_gamma   90.00
#
_symmetry.space_group_name_H-M   'P 1'
#
loop_
_entity.id
_entity.type
_entity.pdbx_description
1 polymer ?
#
loop_
_entity_poly.entity_id
_entity_poly.type
_entity_poly.pdbx_seq_one_letter_code
_entity_poly.pdbx_strand_id
1 'polypeptide(L)'
;MSKRSENMSRVNDLRSKVTRAMVSLLDELEEGTGGDYDGFTEWDIKDHQELKGQLNSYRAQKIAQFLGRTISKQKLLKYAKPKGYEYSLTNKDISNWLESNKDALLKYSSFNIAVMTNGHRYE
;
A
#
# COMPACT_ATOMS: atom_id res chain seq x y z
N MET A 1 -21.78 25.11 -13.24
CA MET A 1 -20.50 24.82 -12.55
C MET A 1 -19.37 24.99 -13.56
N SER A 2 -18.20 25.51 -13.16
CA SER A 2 -17.10 25.73 -14.12
C SER A 2 -16.37 24.42 -14.43
N LYS A 3 -15.92 24.24 -15.68
CA LYS A 3 -15.11 23.07 -16.12
C LYS A 3 -13.92 22.78 -15.18
N ARG A 4 -13.38 23.82 -14.54
CA ARG A 4 -12.31 23.72 -13.54
C ARG A 4 -12.74 22.98 -12.28
N SER A 5 -13.95 23.21 -11.79
CA SER A 5 -14.47 22.54 -10.60
C SER A 5 -14.71 21.05 -10.86
N GLU A 6 -15.26 20.70 -12.02
CA GLU A 6 -15.47 19.31 -12.44
C GLU A 6 -14.14 18.56 -12.62
N ASN A 7 -13.14 19.21 -13.24
CA ASN A 7 -11.81 18.62 -13.39
C ASN A 7 -11.13 18.39 -12.03
N MET A 8 -11.19 19.36 -11.10
CA MET A 8 -10.66 19.18 -9.75
C MET A 8 -11.35 18.05 -8.99
N SER A 9 -12.67 17.89 -9.17
CA SER A 9 -13.41 16.78 -8.57
C SER A 9 -12.92 15.42 -9.09
N ARG A 10 -12.73 15.29 -10.41
CA ARG A 10 -12.21 14.05 -11.03
C ARG A 10 -10.79 13.72 -10.56
N VAL A 11 -9.92 14.72 -10.53
CA VAL A 11 -8.53 14.58 -10.06
C VAL A 11 -8.51 14.12 -8.59
N ASN A 12 -9.34 14.72 -7.74
CA ASN A 12 -9.42 14.35 -6.32
C ASN A 12 -10.00 12.94 -6.12
N ASP A 13 -10.99 12.53 -6.92
CA ASP A 13 -11.52 11.17 -6.91
C ASP A 13 -10.44 10.14 -7.28
N LEU A 14 -9.68 10.39 -8.35
CA LEU A 14 -8.57 9.53 -8.76
C LEU A 14 -7.49 9.44 -7.67
N ARG A 15 -7.08 10.56 -7.06
CA ARG A 15 -6.14 10.54 -5.91
C ARG A 15 -6.68 9.71 -4.75
N SER A 16 -7.97 9.83 -4.48
CA SER A 16 -8.64 9.09 -3.41
C SER A 16 -8.59 7.58 -3.69
N LYS A 17 -8.92 7.16 -4.91
CA LYS A 17 -8.86 5.75 -5.35
C LYS A 17 -7.46 5.18 -5.30
N VAL A 18 -6.45 5.89 -5.82
CA VAL A 18 -5.04 5.49 -5.72
C VAL A 18 -4.63 5.32 -4.26
N THR A 19 -5.03 6.24 -3.39
CA THR A 19 -4.72 6.12 -1.95
C THR A 19 -5.40 4.92 -1.32
N ARG A 20 -6.65 4.61 -1.71
CA ARG A 20 -7.37 3.42 -1.21
C ARG A 20 -6.67 2.13 -1.64
N ALA A 21 -6.20 2.04 -2.89
CA ALA A 21 -5.46 0.89 -3.37
C ALA A 21 -4.20 0.64 -2.54
N MET A 22 -3.44 1.70 -2.26
CA MET A 22 -2.26 1.61 -1.41
C MET A 22 -2.60 1.22 0.03
N VAL A 23 -3.68 1.73 0.59
CA VAL A 23 -4.12 1.35 1.94
C VAL A 23 -4.56 -0.11 1.99
N SER A 24 -5.27 -0.60 0.97
CA SER A 24 -5.69 -2.00 0.85
C SER A 24 -4.49 -2.94 0.82
N LEU A 25 -3.48 -2.63 0.00
CA LEU A 25 -2.24 -3.41 -0.05
C LEU A 25 -1.56 -3.46 1.33
N LEU A 26 -1.49 -2.31 2.02
CA LEU A 26 -0.90 -2.25 3.36
C LEU A 26 -1.69 -3.05 4.40
N ASP A 27 -3.02 -3.12 4.27
CA ASP A 27 -3.87 -3.96 5.10
C ASP A 27 -3.59 -5.44 4.87
N GLU A 28 -3.48 -5.86 3.61
CA GLU A 28 -3.17 -7.25 3.27
C GLU A 28 -1.83 -7.71 3.84
N LEU A 29 -0.83 -6.83 3.82
CA LEU A 29 0.48 -7.08 4.45
C LEU A 29 0.37 -7.14 5.97
N GLU A 30 -0.38 -6.22 6.57
CA GLU A 30 -0.55 -6.16 8.02
C GLU A 30 -1.37 -7.33 8.58
N GLU A 31 -2.36 -7.81 7.84
CA GLU A 31 -3.22 -8.92 8.22
C GLU A 31 -2.62 -10.29 7.85
N GLY A 32 -1.69 -10.31 6.90
CA GLY A 32 -1.15 -11.54 6.31
C GLY A 32 -2.23 -12.30 5.54
N THR A 33 -3.14 -11.62 4.87
CA THR A 33 -4.22 -12.28 4.11
C THR A 33 -3.76 -12.75 2.74
N GLY A 34 -2.69 -12.14 2.23
CA GLY A 34 -2.02 -12.61 1.01
C GLY A 34 -2.57 -12.04 -0.28
N GLY A 35 -3.12 -10.83 -0.28
CA GLY A 35 -3.47 -10.13 -1.52
C GLY A 35 -4.84 -10.51 -2.11
N ASP A 36 -5.46 -9.56 -2.81
CA ASP A 36 -6.56 -9.82 -3.74
C ASP A 36 -6.04 -10.35 -5.10
N TYR A 37 -6.96 -10.80 -5.98
CA TYR A 37 -6.68 -11.24 -7.37
C TYR A 37 -5.65 -12.37 -7.48
N ASP A 38 -6.06 -13.54 -6.98
CA ASP A 38 -5.26 -14.77 -6.85
C ASP A 38 -4.09 -14.66 -5.84
N GLY A 39 -3.85 -13.45 -5.31
CA GLY A 39 -3.04 -13.20 -4.13
C GLY A 39 -1.54 -13.03 -4.41
N PHE A 40 -0.83 -12.47 -3.42
CA PHE A 40 0.60 -12.22 -3.41
C PHE A 40 1.44 -13.39 -3.93
N THR A 41 1.08 -14.64 -3.62
CA THR A 41 1.79 -15.83 -4.11
C THR A 41 1.76 -15.94 -5.64
N GLU A 42 0.62 -15.69 -6.28
CA GLU A 42 0.47 -15.75 -7.75
C GLU A 42 1.21 -14.60 -8.44
N TRP A 43 1.45 -13.51 -7.72
CA TRP A 43 2.27 -12.39 -8.18
C TRP A 43 3.76 -12.54 -7.87
N ASP A 44 4.21 -13.70 -7.36
CA ASP A 44 5.59 -13.99 -6.91
C ASP A 44 6.07 -13.08 -5.76
N ILE A 45 5.14 -12.55 -4.95
CA ILE A 45 5.45 -11.84 -3.71
C ILE A 45 5.59 -12.89 -2.59
N LYS A 46 6.83 -13.10 -2.16
CA LYS A 46 7.25 -14.14 -1.22
C LYS A 46 7.22 -13.65 0.21
N ASP A 47 6.99 -14.58 1.13
CA ASP A 47 7.13 -14.37 2.57
C ASP A 47 6.30 -13.20 3.12
N HIS A 48 5.23 -12.79 2.42
CA HIS A 48 4.38 -11.67 2.81
C HIS A 48 3.72 -11.87 4.18
N GLN A 49 3.56 -13.12 4.61
CA GLN A 49 3.05 -13.48 5.94
C GLN A 49 3.95 -12.98 7.07
N GLU A 50 5.25 -12.80 6.82
CA GLU A 50 6.18 -12.28 7.82
C GLU A 50 5.87 -10.83 8.22
N LEU A 51 5.20 -10.08 7.34
CA LEU A 51 4.78 -8.70 7.63
C LEU A 51 3.51 -8.61 8.47
N LYS A 52 2.84 -9.74 8.76
CA LYS A 52 1.66 -9.76 9.61
C LYS A 52 1.95 -9.15 10.98
N GLY A 53 1.17 -8.14 11.36
CA GLY A 53 1.33 -7.42 12.61
C GLY A 53 2.57 -6.52 12.67
N GLN A 54 3.35 -6.38 11.61
CA GLN A 54 4.63 -5.67 11.64
C GLN A 54 4.52 -4.19 11.34
N LEU A 55 3.35 -3.70 10.89
CA LEU A 55 3.20 -2.32 10.47
C LEU A 55 2.87 -1.41 11.65
N ASN A 56 3.41 -0.21 11.53
CA ASN A 56 2.95 1.00 12.19
C ASN A 56 2.93 2.14 11.18
N SER A 57 2.48 3.32 11.58
CA SER A 57 2.38 4.45 10.64
C SER A 57 3.71 4.79 9.97
N TYR A 58 4.85 4.60 10.64
CA TYR A 58 6.17 4.83 10.06
C TYR A 58 6.52 3.77 9.00
N ARG A 59 6.37 2.48 9.34
CA ARG A 59 6.68 1.36 8.43
C ARG A 59 5.74 1.34 7.22
N ALA A 60 4.45 1.57 7.45
CA ALA A 60 3.46 1.68 6.38
C ALA A 60 3.79 2.85 5.42
N GLN A 61 4.23 3.99 5.95
CA GLN A 61 4.68 5.11 5.12
C GLN A 61 5.94 4.76 4.32
N LYS A 62 6.88 3.99 4.88
CA LYS A 62 8.09 3.54 4.18
C LYS A 62 7.76 2.60 3.03
N ILE A 63 6.87 1.64 3.23
CA ILE A 63 6.40 0.74 2.18
C ILE A 63 5.68 1.54 1.08
N ALA A 64 4.79 2.46 1.45
CA ALA A 64 4.13 3.31 0.46
C ALA A 64 5.13 4.15 -0.36
N GLN A 65 6.16 4.71 0.29
CA GLN A 65 7.22 5.47 -0.38
C GLN A 65 8.06 4.62 -1.32
N PHE A 66 8.38 3.40 -0.93
CA PHE A 66 9.07 2.43 -1.78
C PHE A 66 8.29 2.19 -3.08
N LEU A 67 6.95 2.14 -2.99
CA LEU A 67 6.04 2.02 -4.14
C LEU A 67 5.73 3.37 -4.82
N GLY A 68 6.50 4.41 -4.53
CA GLY A 68 6.38 5.72 -5.17
C GLY A 68 5.15 6.52 -4.73
N ARG A 69 4.66 6.31 -3.51
CA ARG A 69 3.45 6.98 -2.99
C ARG A 69 3.68 7.58 -1.61
N THR A 70 2.92 8.63 -1.31
CA THR A 70 2.87 9.24 0.03
C THR A 70 1.43 9.21 0.52
N ILE A 71 1.22 8.72 1.74
CA ILE A 71 -0.10 8.62 2.37
C ILE A 71 -0.14 9.62 3.52
N SER A 72 -1.29 10.27 3.71
CA SER A 72 -1.44 11.19 4.84
C SER A 72 -1.35 10.45 6.17
N LYS A 73 -0.68 11.07 7.15
CA LYS A 73 -0.52 10.50 8.51
C LYS A 73 -1.84 10.03 9.11
N GLN A 74 -2.92 10.81 8.93
CA GLN A 74 -4.25 10.48 9.44
C GLN A 74 -4.76 9.11 8.95
N LYS A 75 -4.53 8.75 7.69
CA LYS A 75 -4.94 7.44 7.14
C LYS A 75 -4.09 6.29 7.68
N LEU A 76 -2.86 6.56 8.09
CA LEU A 76 -1.93 5.58 8.64
C LEU A 76 -2.07 5.38 10.15
N LEU A 77 -2.87 6.19 10.85
CA LEU A 77 -3.09 6.06 12.30
C LEU A 77 -3.72 4.72 12.69
N LYS A 78 -4.43 4.06 11.77
CA LYS A 78 -5.01 2.74 12.02
C LYS A 78 -3.97 1.65 12.28
N TYR A 79 -2.73 1.84 11.83
CA TYR A 79 -1.61 0.93 12.13
C TYR A 79 -0.96 1.24 13.49
N ALA A 80 -1.46 2.21 14.26
CA ALA A 80 -0.91 2.50 15.58
C ALA A 80 -1.04 1.28 16.49
N LYS A 81 0.08 0.86 17.08
CA LYS A 81 0.12 -0.24 18.03
C LYS A 81 0.04 0.26 19.48
N PRO A 82 -0.47 -0.56 20.41
CA PRO A 82 -0.40 -0.26 21.83
C PRO A 82 1.03 0.00 22.30
N LYS A 83 1.16 0.76 23.39
CA LYS A 83 2.46 0.97 24.03
C LYS A 83 3.05 -0.37 24.48
N GLY A 84 4.32 -0.62 24.16
CA GLY A 84 5.00 -1.87 24.49
C GLY A 84 4.76 -3.01 23.49
N TYR A 85 4.09 -2.74 22.36
CA TYR A 85 4.03 -3.72 21.26
C TYR A 85 5.44 -4.02 20.75
N GLU A 86 5.81 -5.29 20.77
CA GLU A 86 7.09 -5.77 20.27
C GLU A 86 6.93 -6.23 18.82
N TYR A 87 7.75 -5.68 17.94
CA TYR A 87 7.83 -6.12 16.55
C TYR A 87 8.88 -7.21 16.44
N SER A 88 8.56 -8.29 15.74
CA SER A 88 9.53 -9.35 15.44
C SER A 88 10.52 -8.94 14.36
N LEU A 89 10.10 -8.07 13.43
CA LEU A 89 10.95 -7.55 12.37
C LEU A 89 11.53 -6.19 12.74
N THR A 90 12.79 -5.97 12.38
CA THR A 90 13.42 -4.64 12.36
C THR A 90 13.02 -3.86 11.10
N ASN A 91 13.31 -2.56 11.09
CA ASN A 91 13.11 -1.77 9.87
C ASN A 91 14.03 -2.24 8.72
N LYS A 92 15.19 -2.84 9.04
CA LYS A 92 16.09 -3.40 8.03
C LYS A 92 15.48 -4.64 7.38
N ASP A 93 14.83 -5.49 8.17
CA ASP A 93 14.18 -6.70 7.66
C ASP A 93 13.05 -6.35 6.68
N ILE A 94 12.24 -5.34 7.03
CA ILE A 94 11.21 -4.82 6.12
C ILE A 94 11.82 -4.27 4.83
N SER A 95 12.90 -3.47 4.92
CA SER A 95 13.58 -2.96 3.72
C SER A 95 14.15 -4.08 2.86
N ASN A 96 14.75 -5.10 3.46
CA ASN A 96 15.28 -6.26 2.72
C ASN A 96 14.14 -7.01 2.01
N TRP A 97 13.03 -7.26 2.72
CA TRP A 97 11.85 -7.91 2.15
C TRP A 97 11.28 -7.13 0.94
N LEU A 98 11.23 -5.79 1.04
CA LEU A 98 10.79 -4.94 -0.06
C LEU A 98 11.70 -5.06 -1.29
N GLU A 99 13.01 -5.07 -1.10
CA GLU A 99 13.97 -5.22 -2.21
C GLU A 99 13.90 -6.62 -2.83
N SER A 100 13.77 -7.67 -2.01
CA SER A 100 13.61 -9.05 -2.50
C SER A 100 12.33 -9.25 -3.33
N ASN A 101 11.29 -8.45 -3.09
CA ASN A 101 10.00 -8.53 -3.77
C ASN A 101 9.73 -7.35 -4.72
N LYS A 102 10.75 -6.55 -5.04
CA LYS A 102 10.59 -5.24 -5.70
C LYS A 102 9.76 -5.28 -6.96
N ASP A 103 10.13 -6.13 -7.92
CA ASP A 103 9.47 -6.16 -9.23
C ASP A 103 8.03 -6.68 -9.13
N ALA A 104 7.82 -7.70 -8.29
CA ALA A 104 6.52 -8.27 -8.00
C ALA A 104 5.58 -7.25 -7.35
N LEU A 105 6.07 -6.53 -6.33
CA LEU A 105 5.33 -5.49 -5.62
C LEU A 105 4.98 -4.30 -6.52
N LEU A 106 5.90 -3.86 -7.37
CA LEU A 106 5.64 -2.75 -8.30
C LEU A 106 4.56 -3.14 -9.34
N LYS A 107 4.60 -4.39 -9.84
CA LYS A 107 3.59 -4.92 -10.76
C LYS A 107 2.23 -5.03 -10.08
N TYR A 108 2.16 -5.69 -8.92
CA TYR A 108 0.90 -5.84 -8.16
C TYR A 108 0.33 -4.48 -7.76
N SER A 109 1.14 -3.58 -7.22
CA SER A 109 0.68 -2.23 -6.83
C SER A 109 0.12 -1.46 -8.02
N SER A 110 0.79 -1.53 -9.18
CA SER A 110 0.30 -0.89 -10.41
C SER A 110 -1.01 -1.51 -10.88
N PHE A 111 -1.15 -2.83 -10.82
CA PHE A 111 -2.38 -3.54 -11.16
C PHE A 111 -3.53 -3.19 -10.21
N ASN A 112 -3.31 -3.26 -8.89
CA ASN A 112 -4.33 -2.94 -7.88
C ASN A 112 -4.81 -1.48 -8.03
N ILE A 113 -3.89 -0.55 -8.27
CA ILE A 113 -4.25 0.84 -8.60
C ILE A 113 -5.12 0.89 -9.86
N ALA A 114 -4.72 0.21 -10.93
CA ALA A 114 -5.48 0.21 -12.19
C ALA A 114 -6.89 -0.36 -11.98
N VAL A 115 -7.06 -1.43 -11.20
CA VAL A 115 -8.40 -1.97 -10.92
C VAL A 115 -9.24 -0.95 -10.13
N MET A 116 -8.70 -0.36 -9.06
CA MET A 116 -9.43 0.64 -8.27
C MET A 116 -9.73 1.94 -9.03
N THR A 117 -8.93 2.29 -10.04
CA THR A 117 -9.15 3.47 -10.89
C THR A 117 -9.91 3.15 -12.17
N ASN A 118 -10.37 1.92 -12.40
CA ASN A 118 -10.95 1.47 -13.67
C ASN A 118 -10.03 1.77 -14.88
N GLY A 119 -8.71 1.64 -14.69
CA GLY A 119 -7.69 1.88 -15.71
C GLY A 119 -7.33 3.34 -15.94
N HIS A 120 -7.96 4.30 -15.24
CA HIS A 120 -7.60 5.71 -15.36
C HIS A 120 -6.21 5.97 -14.78
N ARG A 121 -5.32 6.50 -15.62
CA ARG A 121 -3.96 6.90 -15.24
C ARG A 121 -3.92 8.36 -14.80
N TYR A 122 -3.01 8.63 -13.88
CA TYR A 122 -2.58 9.98 -13.54
C TYR A 122 -1.62 10.43 -14.66
N GLU A 123 -2.07 11.29 -15.55
CA GLU A 123 -1.19 12.09 -16.42
C GLU A 123 -0.82 13.41 -15.73
#